data_AF-A0A7J9ZVR6-F1
#
_entry.id   AF-A0A7J9ZVR6-F1
#
_cell.length_a   1.000
_cell.length_b   1.000
_cell.length_c   1.000
_cell.angle_alpha   90.00
_cell.angle_beta   90.00
_cell.angle_gamma   90.00
#
_symmetry.space_group_name_H-M   'P 1'
#
loop_
_entity.id
_entity.type
_entity.pdbx_description
1 polymer ?
#
loop_
_entity_poly.entity_id
_entity_poly.type
_entity_poly.pdbx_seq_one_letter_code
_entity_poly.pdbx_strand_id
1 'polypeptide(L)'
;MVLPPVTGRDHRPQVAAALTLTAGYSWYAAGLRSFTTESLISVLVVGVAAIVLAARHPVRIPAPESLDPRGLIWWMIIVFGFFEWEVAGFAAGSHPWHPTLSVLLDPVLEQRPAKAAAFFAWMLAGWGLLRR
;
A
#
# COMPACT_ATOMS: atom_id res chain seq x y z
N MET A 1 -13.13 22.88 42.91
CA MET A 1 -13.48 22.05 41.74
C MET A 1 -12.17 21.48 41.19
N VAL A 2 -11.82 20.26 41.56
CA VAL A 2 -10.56 19.61 41.17
C VAL A 2 -10.83 18.83 39.89
N LEU A 3 -10.15 19.18 38.79
CA LEU A 3 -10.24 18.42 37.54
C LEU A 3 -9.61 17.04 37.77
N PRO A 4 -10.26 15.93 37.34
CA PRO A 4 -9.65 14.61 37.44
C PRO A 4 -8.37 14.55 36.58
N PRO A 5 -7.35 13.79 37.00
CA PRO A 5 -6.15 13.60 36.19
C PRO A 5 -6.54 12.95 34.86
N VAL A 6 -6.13 13.59 33.76
CA VAL A 6 -6.19 13.00 32.43
C VAL A 6 -5.29 11.76 32.45
N THR A 7 -5.89 10.59 32.62
CA THR A 7 -5.21 9.32 32.42
C THR A 7 -4.90 9.22 30.94
N GLY A 8 -3.72 9.69 30.54
CA GLY A 8 -3.20 9.46 29.20
C GLY A 8 -3.11 7.97 28.98
N ARG A 9 -3.98 7.39 28.14
CA ARG A 9 -3.78 6.03 27.65
C ARG A 9 -2.39 5.99 27.02
N ASP A 10 -1.52 5.11 27.49
CA ASP A 10 -0.31 4.80 26.75
C ASP A 10 -0.71 4.04 25.50
N HIS A 11 -0.68 4.73 24.35
CA HIS A 11 -0.99 4.13 23.04
C HIS A 11 0.20 3.35 22.49
N ARG A 12 1.38 3.47 23.10
CA ARG A 12 2.63 2.80 22.73
C ARG A 12 2.50 1.26 22.60
N PRO A 13 1.95 0.52 23.59
CA PRO A 13 1.77 -0.92 23.46
C PRO A 13 0.80 -1.30 22.34
N GLN A 14 -0.24 -0.49 22.09
CA GLN A 14 -1.22 -0.75 21.04
C GLN A 14 -0.60 -0.56 19.65
N VAL A 15 0.20 0.49 19.46
CA VAL A 15 0.94 0.73 18.21
C VAL A 15 1.96 -0.39 17.96
N ALA A 16 2.71 -0.81 18.98
CA ALA A 16 3.68 -1.90 18.85
C ALA A 16 2.99 -3.24 18.51
N ALA A 17 1.84 -3.53 19.12
CA ALA A 17 1.04 -4.70 18.80
C ALA A 17 0.52 -4.64 17.36
N ALA A 18 -0.01 -3.50 16.91
CA ALA A 18 -0.50 -3.33 15.54
C ALA A 18 0.62 -3.49 14.49
N LEU A 19 1.80 -2.91 14.74
CA LEU A 19 2.97 -3.07 13.87
C LEU A 19 3.44 -4.51 13.82
N THR A 20 3.50 -5.20 14.97
CA THR A 20 3.88 -6.62 15.05
C THR A 20 2.88 -7.50 14.28
N LEU A 21 1.58 -7.28 14.46
CA LEU A 21 0.53 -8.00 13.72
C LEU A 21 0.63 -7.74 12.22
N THR A 22 0.87 -6.49 11.82
CA THR A 22 1.02 -6.12 10.41
C THR A 22 2.26 -6.76 9.80
N ALA A 23 3.38 -6.80 10.52
CA ALA A 23 4.60 -7.46 10.08
C ALA A 23 4.41 -8.98 9.96
N GLY A 24 3.78 -9.60 10.96
CA GLY A 24 3.48 -11.04 10.95
C GLY A 24 2.53 -11.41 9.80
N TYR A 25 1.50 -10.61 9.58
CA TYR A 25 0.59 -10.79 8.43
C TYR A 25 1.33 -10.63 7.10
N SER A 26 2.17 -9.61 6.96
CA SER A 26 2.95 -9.36 5.74
C SER A 26 3.91 -10.51 5.44
N TRP A 27 4.52 -11.09 6.47
CA TRP A 27 5.38 -12.28 6.34
C TRP A 27 4.61 -13.55 5.93
N TYR A 28 3.38 -13.71 6.45
CA TYR A 28 2.47 -14.78 6.05
C TYR A 28 2.05 -14.62 4.59
N ALA A 29 1.52 -13.45 4.21
CA ALA A 29 1.06 -13.13 2.87
C ALA A 29 2.18 -13.24 1.82
N ALA A 30 3.40 -12.84 2.16
CA ALA A 30 4.57 -12.99 1.29
C ALA A 30 4.92 -14.46 0.98
N GLY A 31 4.62 -15.38 1.90
CA GLY A 31 4.84 -16.81 1.71
C GLY A 31 3.85 -17.47 0.74
N LEU A 32 2.74 -16.80 0.41
CA LEU A 32 1.75 -17.33 -0.53
C LEU A 32 2.29 -17.25 -1.96
N ARG A 33 2.02 -18.31 -2.74
CA ARG A 33 2.40 -18.35 -4.15
C ARG A 33 1.57 -17.34 -4.93
N SER A 34 2.23 -16.51 -5.75
CA SER A 34 1.56 -15.51 -6.60
C SER A 34 0.56 -16.16 -7.56
N PHE A 35 -0.49 -15.43 -7.92
CA PHE A 35 -1.55 -15.88 -8.84
C PHE A 35 -2.29 -17.16 -8.39
N THR A 36 -2.45 -17.33 -7.08
CA THR A 36 -3.26 -18.41 -6.49
C THR A 36 -4.49 -17.87 -5.78
N THR A 37 -5.52 -18.71 -5.63
CA THR A 37 -6.73 -18.37 -4.87
C THR A 37 -6.39 -17.96 -3.44
N GLU A 38 -5.41 -18.61 -2.80
CA GLU A 38 -4.95 -18.25 -1.45
C GLU A 38 -4.41 -16.82 -1.40
N SER A 39 -3.54 -16.46 -2.36
CA SER A 39 -3.00 -15.10 -2.45
C SER A 39 -4.09 -14.05 -2.70
N LEU A 40 -5.08 -14.39 -3.53
CA LEU A 40 -6.23 -13.52 -3.79
C LEU A 40 -7.05 -13.30 -2.52
N ILE A 41 -7.41 -14.38 -1.80
CA ILE A 41 -8.17 -14.30 -0.54
C ILE A 41 -7.43 -13.44 0.48
N SER A 42 -6.11 -13.62 0.62
CA SER A 42 -5.28 -12.81 1.50
C SER A 42 -5.39 -11.30 1.20
N VAL A 43 -5.25 -10.90 -0.07
CA VAL A 43 -5.39 -9.49 -0.47
C VAL A 43 -6.83 -8.98 -0.25
N LEU A 44 -7.83 -9.80 -0.57
CA LEU A 44 -9.24 -9.44 -0.40
C LEU A 44 -9.60 -9.20 1.07
N VAL A 45 -9.10 -10.02 2.00
CA VAL A 45 -9.32 -9.84 3.44
C VAL A 45 -8.85 -8.46 3.88
N VAL A 46 -7.65 -8.04 3.45
CA VAL A 46 -7.12 -6.70 3.74
C VAL A 46 -7.97 -5.61 3.10
N GLY A 47 -8.30 -5.75 1.82
CA GLY A 47 -9.11 -4.77 1.08
C GLY A 47 -10.48 -4.57 1.70
N VAL A 48 -11.17 -5.65 2.04
CA VAL A 48 -12.46 -5.61 2.74
C VAL A 48 -12.32 -4.98 4.12
N ALA A 49 -11.30 -5.34 4.90
CA ALA A 49 -11.05 -4.72 6.20
C ALA A 49 -10.84 -3.21 6.09
N ALA A 50 -10.08 -2.76 5.09
CA ALA A 50 -9.86 -1.34 4.81
C ALA A 50 -11.16 -0.62 4.43
N ILE A 51 -11.98 -1.21 3.55
CA ILE A 51 -13.29 -0.65 3.15
C ILE A 51 -14.23 -0.54 4.36
N VAL A 52 -14.33 -1.60 5.17
CA VAL A 52 -15.17 -1.63 6.37
C VAL A 52 -14.71 -0.57 7.37
N LEU A 53 -13.40 -0.43 7.56
CA LEU A 53 -12.85 0.56 8.48
C LEU A 53 -13.13 1.99 8.00
N ALA A 54 -12.91 2.27 6.71
CA ALA A 54 -13.21 3.56 6.09
C ALA A 54 -14.71 3.90 6.17
N ALA A 55 -15.60 2.90 6.00
CA ALA A 55 -17.03 3.08 6.11
C ALA A 55 -17.50 3.37 7.55
N ARG A 56 -16.81 2.81 8.57
CA ARG A 56 -17.14 3.02 9.99
C ARG A 56 -16.64 4.35 10.55
N HIS A 57 -15.54 4.87 10.01
CA HIS A 57 -14.97 6.15 10.42
C HIS A 57 -14.83 7.05 9.19
N PRO A 58 -15.94 7.60 8.67
CA PRO A 58 -15.90 8.49 7.52
C PRO A 58 -15.29 9.83 7.94
N VAL A 59 -13.96 9.88 8.03
CA VAL A 59 -13.22 11.13 8.09
C VAL A 59 -13.32 11.74 6.70
N ARG A 60 -14.21 12.72 6.54
CA ARG A 60 -14.35 13.45 5.28
C ARG A 60 -13.30 14.56 5.25
N ILE A 61 -12.21 14.33 4.53
CA ILE A 61 -11.36 15.44 4.09
C ILE A 61 -12.22 16.28 3.14
N PRO A 62 -12.39 17.60 3.40
CA PRO A 62 -13.12 18.45 2.47
C PRO A 62 -12.45 18.40 1.10
N ALA A 63 -13.22 18.16 0.05
CA ALA A 63 -12.70 18.16 -1.30
C ALA A 63 -12.07 19.53 -1.59
N PRO A 64 -10.87 19.58 -2.22
CA PRO A 64 -10.30 20.85 -2.66
C PRO A 64 -11.30 21.57 -3.58
N GLU A 65 -11.49 22.89 -3.39
CA GLU A 65 -12.39 23.70 -4.24
C GLU A 65 -11.96 23.68 -5.71
N SER A 66 -10.66 23.53 -5.97
CA SER A 66 -10.09 23.36 -7.30
C SER A 66 -8.82 22.52 -7.26
N LEU A 67 -8.56 21.76 -8.32
CA LEU A 67 -7.28 21.11 -8.54
C LEU A 67 -6.35 22.08 -9.28
N ASP A 68 -5.11 22.24 -8.82
CA ASP A 68 -4.10 22.98 -9.58
C ASP A 68 -3.83 22.27 -10.91
N PRO A 69 -4.16 22.87 -12.07
CA PRO A 69 -3.97 22.22 -13.36
C PRO A 69 -2.50 21.89 -13.63
N ARG A 70 -1.57 22.68 -13.11
CA ARG A 70 -0.13 22.42 -13.29
C ARG A 70 0.29 21.17 -12.53
N GLY A 71 -0.11 21.06 -11.26
CA GLY A 71 0.09 19.85 -10.46
C GLY A 71 -0.52 18.62 -11.12
N LEU A 72 -1.75 18.73 -11.63
CA LEU A 72 -2.41 17.64 -12.35
C LEU A 72 -1.62 17.22 -13.59
N ILE A 73 -1.20 18.17 -14.43
CA ILE A 73 -0.41 17.89 -15.64
C ILE A 73 0.89 17.17 -15.30
N TRP A 74 1.60 17.58 -14.25
CA TRP A 74 2.82 16.89 -13.81
C TRP A 74 2.55 15.45 -13.39
N TRP A 75 1.49 15.21 -12.62
CA TRP A 75 1.08 13.85 -12.27
C TRP A 75 0.72 13.03 -13.50
N MET A 76 0.01 13.62 -14.45
CA MET A 76 -0.35 12.95 -15.71
C MET A 76 0.89 12.59 -16.51
N ILE A 77 1.86 13.50 -16.67
CA ILE A 77 3.12 13.20 -17.37
C ILE A 77 3.85 12.02 -16.71
N ILE A 78 3.92 11.99 -15.38
CA ILE A 78 4.57 10.88 -14.65
C ILE A 78 3.83 9.56 -14.88
N VAL A 79 2.51 9.55 -14.71
CA VAL A 79 1.69 8.35 -14.86
C VAL A 79 1.74 7.85 -16.30
N PHE A 80 1.46 8.70 -17.28
CA PHE A 80 1.49 8.32 -18.69
C PHE A 80 2.90 7.94 -19.15
N GLY A 81 3.94 8.67 -18.76
CA GLY A 81 5.31 8.31 -19.09
C GLY A 81 5.69 6.93 -18.55
N PHE A 82 5.25 6.61 -17.33
CA PHE A 82 5.44 5.28 -16.74
C PHE A 82 4.67 4.20 -17.51
N PHE A 83 3.40 4.45 -17.85
CA PHE A 83 2.59 3.52 -18.65
C PHE A 83 3.16 3.29 -20.05
N GLU A 84 3.58 4.35 -20.73
CA GLU A 84 4.22 4.27 -22.04
C GLU A 84 5.48 3.42 -21.98
N TRP A 85 6.30 3.59 -20.94
CA TRP A 85 7.48 2.75 -20.74
C TRP A 85 7.13 1.26 -20.53
N GLU A 86 6.15 0.96 -19.67
CA GLU A 86 5.68 -0.43 -19.47
C GLU A 86 5.14 -1.06 -20.76
N VAL A 87 4.30 -0.33 -21.49
CA VAL A 87 3.67 -0.80 -22.73
C VAL A 87 4.70 -0.98 -23.84
N ALA A 88 5.61 -0.02 -24.02
CA ALA A 88 6.68 -0.11 -25.01
C ALA A 88 7.64 -1.27 -24.70
N GLY A 89 8.02 -1.43 -23.42
CA GLY A 89 8.85 -2.55 -22.98
C GLY A 89 8.18 -3.89 -23.26
N PHE A 90 6.90 -4.03 -22.88
CA PHE A 90 6.12 -5.24 -23.13
C PHE A 90 5.95 -5.53 -24.64
N ALA A 91 5.59 -4.54 -25.45
CA ALA A 91 5.41 -4.69 -26.89
C ALA A 91 6.71 -5.09 -27.62
N ALA A 92 7.86 -4.67 -27.11
CA ALA A 92 9.17 -5.03 -27.61
C ALA A 92 9.72 -6.35 -26.99
N GLY A 93 8.89 -7.11 -26.26
CA GLY A 93 9.26 -8.42 -25.70
C GLY A 93 10.11 -8.36 -24.43
N SER A 94 10.15 -7.21 -23.74
CA SER A 94 10.87 -7.00 -22.46
C SER A 94 12.35 -7.39 -22.51
N HIS A 95 13.05 -7.01 -23.58
CA HIS A 95 14.49 -7.27 -23.69
C HIS A 95 15.29 -6.64 -22.54
N PRO A 96 16.47 -7.20 -22.20
CA PRO A 96 17.31 -6.72 -21.09
C PRO A 96 17.73 -5.25 -21.15
N TRP A 97 17.71 -4.63 -22.34
CA TRP A 97 18.06 -3.21 -22.54
C TRP A 97 16.87 -2.25 -22.41
N HIS A 98 15.63 -2.77 -22.38
CA HIS A 98 14.41 -2.01 -22.07
C HIS A 98 13.42 -2.88 -21.27
N PRO A 99 13.83 -3.39 -20.09
CA PRO A 99 12.97 -4.26 -19.29
C PRO A 99 11.81 -3.46 -18.72
N THR A 100 10.66 -4.11 -18.54
CA THR A 100 9.55 -3.54 -17.77
C THR A 100 9.88 -3.55 -16.27
N LEU A 101 9.21 -2.73 -15.47
CA LEU A 101 9.32 -2.77 -14.01
C LEU A 101 9.00 -4.15 -13.47
N SER A 102 8.03 -4.84 -14.07
CA SER A 102 7.65 -6.20 -13.67
C SER A 102 8.87 -7.14 -13.72
N VAL A 103 9.61 -7.15 -14.83
CA VAL A 103 10.83 -7.97 -15.00
C VAL A 103 11.93 -7.54 -14.02
N LEU A 104 12.07 -6.24 -13.76
CA LEU A 104 13.05 -5.72 -12.80
C LEU A 104 12.71 -6.11 -11.35
N LEU A 105 11.42 -6.15 -11.01
CA LEU A 105 10.95 -6.47 -9.67
C LEU A 105 10.89 -7.96 -9.38
N ASP A 106 10.75 -8.82 -10.39
CA ASP A 106 10.69 -10.28 -10.23
C ASP A 106 11.79 -10.83 -9.31
N PRO A 107 13.10 -10.61 -9.54
CA PRO A 107 14.16 -11.19 -8.69
C PRO A 107 14.15 -10.61 -7.26
N VAL A 108 13.61 -9.40 -7.09
CA VAL A 108 13.45 -8.78 -5.76
C VAL A 108 12.28 -9.44 -5.04
N LEU A 109 11.14 -9.60 -5.70
CA LEU A 109 9.90 -10.11 -5.10
C LEU A 109 9.87 -11.64 -4.97
N GLU A 110 10.76 -12.36 -5.66
CA GLU A 110 11.03 -13.78 -5.39
C GLU A 110 11.57 -13.99 -3.97
N GLN A 111 12.31 -13.02 -3.44
CA GLN A 111 12.83 -13.10 -2.08
C GLN A 111 11.69 -12.80 -1.09
N ARG A 112 11.28 -13.84 -0.34
CA ARG A 112 10.28 -13.72 0.74
C ARG A 112 10.46 -12.48 1.64
N PRO A 113 11.67 -12.13 2.14
CA PRO A 113 11.82 -10.95 2.99
C PRO A 113 11.51 -9.64 2.25
N ALA A 114 11.94 -9.50 1.00
CA ALA A 114 11.65 -8.32 0.20
C ALA A 114 10.16 -8.20 -0.13
N LYS A 115 9.52 -9.32 -0.50
CA LYS A 115 8.06 -9.38 -0.71
C LYS A 115 7.29 -9.04 0.57
N ALA A 116 7.73 -9.52 1.74
CA ALA A 116 7.13 -9.17 3.03
C ALA A 116 7.30 -7.69 3.36
N ALA A 117 8.47 -7.11 3.09
CA ALA A 117 8.70 -5.68 3.27
C ALA A 117 7.80 -4.84 2.34
N ALA A 118 7.60 -5.28 1.10
CA ALA A 118 6.68 -4.64 0.16
C ALA A 118 5.22 -4.67 0.67
N PHE A 119 4.73 -5.83 1.14
CA PHE A 119 3.40 -5.93 1.76
C PHE A 119 3.26 -5.04 2.99
N PHE A 120 4.29 -5.00 3.84
CA PHE A 120 4.29 -4.18 5.05
C PHE A 120 4.23 -2.69 4.70
N ALA A 121 5.07 -2.23 3.76
CA ALA A 121 5.08 -0.85 3.28
C ALA A 121 3.74 -0.47 2.64
N TRP A 122 3.15 -1.37 1.85
CA TRP A 122 1.82 -1.19 1.25
C TRP A 122 0.74 -1.02 2.32
N MET A 123 0.75 -1.84 3.38
CA MET A 123 -0.20 -1.71 4.48
C MET A 123 -0.03 -0.39 5.25
N LEU A 124 1.21 0.03 5.50
CA LEU A 124 1.49 1.32 6.16
C LEU A 124 1.04 2.51 5.30
N ALA A 125 1.23 2.45 3.98
CA ALA A 125 0.74 3.46 3.05
C ALA A 125 -0.79 3.52 3.08
N GLY A 126 -1.47 2.36 3.02
CA GLY A 126 -2.93 2.27 3.14
C GLY A 126 -3.44 2.83 4.47
N TRP A 127 -2.82 2.48 5.59
CA TRP A 127 -3.13 3.08 6.89
C TRP A 127 -2.90 4.59 6.90
N GLY A 128 -1.83 5.04 6.25
CA GLY A 128 -1.51 6.45 6.05
C GLY A 128 -2.58 7.22 5.29
N LEU A 129 -3.32 6.56 4.41
CA LEU A 129 -4.48 7.10 3.69
C LEU A 129 -5.74 7.06 4.56
N LEU A 130 -6.01 5.95 5.25
CA LEU A 130 -7.21 5.81 6.09
C LEU A 130 -7.26 6.74 7.30
N ARG A 131 -6.09 7.14 7.82
CA ARG A 131 -5.98 8.03 8.99
C ARG A 131 -6.09 9.52 8.66
N ARG A 132 -6.02 9.88 7.37
CA ARG A 132 -6.11 11.26 6.90
C ARG A 132 -7.57 11.58 6.65
#